data_AF-A0AAE0R902-F1
#
_entry.id   AF-A0AAE0R902-F1
#
_cell.length_a   1.000
_cell.length_b   1.000
_cell.length_c   1.000
_cell.angle_alpha   90.00
_cell.angle_beta   90.00
_cell.angle_gamma   90.00
#
_symmetry.space_group_name_H-M   'P 1'
#
loop_
_entity.id
_entity.type
_entity.pdbx_description
1 polymer ?
#
loop_
_entity_poly.entity_id
_entity_poly.type
_entity_poly.pdbx_seq_one_letter_code
_entity_poly.pdbx_strand_id
1 'polypeptide(L)'
;MAVVVNPGLDRSVDVTLDPDTAHPKLILSADGKQVTHGDTRQNLPDTPQRFDKCPCVLGKQSFSSGRFYFEVQVRGKTAWDVGVVKESINRKGKITLKPQNGLWTVWLRNENQYKALAGPSVPLTLREKVEVVGVFVDYEEGLVSFYDVKSRSHIYSFTGQSFTEKLYPYFSPDLNNGEVWGLDGASSETLLYSSLLC
;
A
#
# COMPACT_ATOMS: atom_id res chain seq x y z
N MET A 1 -6.63 -2.55 5.10
CA MET A 1 -5.30 -1.90 5.25
C MET A 1 -5.53 -0.40 5.23
N ALA A 2 -4.65 0.38 5.84
CA ALA A 2 -4.82 1.83 5.91
C ALA A 2 -3.49 2.54 5.66
N VAL A 3 -3.54 3.65 4.94
CA VAL A 3 -2.45 4.63 4.90
C VAL A 3 -2.46 5.39 6.22
N VAL A 4 -1.31 5.49 6.87
CA VAL A 4 -1.16 6.24 8.13
C VAL A 4 -0.20 7.41 7.92
N VAL A 5 -0.51 8.52 8.57
CA VAL A 5 0.25 9.77 8.48
C VAL A 5 1.21 9.82 9.65
N ASN A 6 2.50 10.02 9.39
CA ASN A 6 3.50 10.26 10.43
C ASN A 6 3.94 11.74 10.39
N PRO A 7 3.35 12.62 11.22
CA PRO A 7 3.63 14.06 11.17
C PRO A 7 5.04 14.43 11.66
N GLY A 8 5.82 13.48 12.20
CA GLY A 8 7.17 13.71 12.70
C GLY A 8 8.29 13.63 11.65
N LEU A 9 7.98 13.26 10.40
CA LEU A 9 8.97 13.18 9.31
C LEU A 9 8.72 14.28 8.27
N ASP A 10 9.72 15.13 8.05
CA ASP A 10 9.75 16.22 7.05
C ASP A 10 9.45 15.75 5.61
N ARG A 11 9.61 14.45 5.32
CA ARG A 11 9.32 13.85 4.01
C ARG A 11 8.13 12.90 3.98
N SER A 12 7.36 12.85 5.06
CA SER A 12 6.12 12.08 5.11
C SER A 12 5.07 12.77 4.23
N VAL A 13 4.44 12.02 3.34
CA VAL A 13 3.38 12.53 2.49
C VAL A 13 2.04 12.02 2.98
N ASP A 14 1.08 12.93 3.05
CA ASP A 14 -0.30 12.60 3.37
C ASP A 14 -0.98 11.91 2.18
N VAL A 15 -0.78 10.60 2.04
CA VAL A 15 -1.33 9.84 0.91
C VAL A 15 -2.82 9.58 1.11
N THR A 16 -3.62 9.82 0.07
CA THR A 16 -5.04 9.47 -0.01
C THR A 16 -5.26 8.54 -1.20
N LEU A 17 -6.15 7.57 -1.07
CA LEU A 17 -6.47 6.59 -2.10
C LEU A 17 -7.30 7.22 -3.22
N ASP A 18 -7.01 6.83 -4.46
CA ASP A 18 -7.69 7.34 -5.64
C ASP A 18 -8.86 6.41 -6.08
N PRO A 19 -10.12 6.83 -5.87
CA PRO A 19 -11.31 6.04 -6.24
C PRO A 19 -11.41 5.77 -7.75
N ASP A 20 -10.79 6.59 -8.61
CA ASP A 20 -10.82 6.38 -10.06
C ASP A 20 -9.92 5.23 -10.50
N THR A 21 -8.93 4.88 -9.67
CA THR A 21 -8.05 3.74 -9.92
C THR A 21 -8.53 2.45 -9.26
N ALA A 22 -9.32 2.57 -8.19
CA ALA A 22 -9.70 1.45 -7.35
C ALA A 22 -10.45 0.36 -8.12
N HIS A 23 -10.01 -0.89 -7.91
CA HIS A 23 -10.73 -2.04 -8.41
C HIS A 23 -12.19 -2.08 -7.88
N PRO A 24 -13.21 -2.43 -8.69
CA PRO A 24 -14.61 -2.33 -8.27
C PRO A 24 -15.05 -3.18 -7.07
N LYS A 25 -14.24 -4.14 -6.61
CA LYS A 25 -14.50 -4.84 -5.34
C LYS A 25 -13.86 -4.15 -4.13
N LEU A 26 -13.10 -3.09 -4.30
CA LEU A 26 -12.48 -2.38 -3.17
C LEU A 26 -13.44 -1.34 -2.60
N ILE A 27 -13.56 -1.34 -1.28
CA ILE A 27 -14.32 -0.35 -0.52
C ILE A 27 -13.32 0.60 0.12
N LEU A 28 -13.43 1.88 -0.20
CA LEU A 28 -12.60 2.95 0.35
C LEU A 28 -13.35 3.67 1.47
N SER A 29 -12.65 4.06 2.54
CA SER A 29 -13.23 4.94 3.55
C SER A 29 -13.46 6.36 3.01
N ALA A 30 -14.35 7.11 3.67
CA ALA A 30 -14.72 8.47 3.25
C ALA A 30 -13.53 9.45 3.26
N ASP A 31 -12.59 9.28 4.18
CA ASP A 31 -11.34 10.06 4.26
C ASP A 31 -10.28 9.63 3.23
N GLY A 32 -10.55 8.57 2.45
CA GLY A 32 -9.62 8.01 1.48
C GLY A 32 -8.36 7.41 2.11
N LYS A 33 -8.36 7.03 3.39
CA LYS A 33 -7.18 6.46 4.06
C LYS A 33 -7.22 4.95 4.19
N GLN A 34 -8.39 4.32 4.11
CA GLN A 34 -8.55 2.89 4.32
C GLN A 34 -9.08 2.20 3.06
N VAL A 35 -8.62 0.97 2.86
CA VAL A 35 -9.15 0.09 1.81
C VAL A 35 -9.33 -1.33 2.33
N THR A 36 -10.47 -1.90 1.96
CA THR A 36 -10.86 -3.28 2.23
C THR A 36 -11.37 -3.94 0.95
N HIS A 37 -11.29 -5.26 0.89
CA HIS A 37 -11.88 -6.02 -0.20
C HIS A 37 -13.32 -6.39 0.17
N GLY A 38 -14.29 -5.87 -0.59
CA GLY A 38 -15.70 -6.22 -0.45
C GLY A 38 -16.08 -7.50 -1.19
N ASP A 39 -17.19 -8.10 -0.77
CA ASP A 39 -17.69 -9.36 -1.37
C ASP A 39 -18.31 -9.11 -2.75
N THR A 40 -19.00 -7.97 -2.90
CA THR A 40 -19.71 -7.59 -4.11
C THR A 40 -18.89 -6.63 -4.97
N ARG A 41 -18.96 -6.82 -6.29
CA ARG A 41 -18.43 -5.87 -7.27
C ARG A 41 -19.37 -4.68 -7.38
N GLN A 42 -18.87 -3.48 -7.10
CA GLN A 42 -19.63 -2.25 -7.27
C GLN A 42 -19.86 -1.93 -8.75
N ASN A 43 -20.98 -1.27 -9.05
CA ASN A 43 -21.31 -0.83 -10.40
C ASN A 43 -20.58 0.49 -10.72
N LEU A 44 -19.30 0.38 -11.09
CA LEU A 44 -18.43 1.51 -11.44
C LEU A 44 -18.05 1.45 -12.93
N PRO A 45 -17.87 2.61 -13.59
CA PRO A 45 -17.48 2.65 -15.00
C PRO A 45 -16.07 2.07 -15.20
N ASP A 46 -15.90 1.30 -16.27
CA ASP A 46 -14.62 0.73 -16.66
C ASP A 46 -13.76 1.75 -17.43
N THR A 47 -13.16 2.70 -16.70
CA THR A 47 -12.28 3.73 -17.26
C THR A 47 -10.86 3.19 -17.44
N PRO A 48 -10.03 3.73 -18.36
CA PRO A 48 -8.63 3.31 -18.51
C PRO A 48 -7.80 3.37 -17.22
N GLN A 49 -8.15 4.28 -16.32
CA GLN A 49 -7.49 4.50 -15.03
C GLN A 49 -7.80 3.41 -14.00
N ARG A 50 -8.91 2.68 -14.15
CA ARG A 50 -9.40 1.71 -13.17
C ARG A 50 -8.77 0.33 -13.34
N PHE A 51 -8.32 -0.27 -12.24
CA PHE A 51 -7.97 -1.68 -12.23
C PHE A 51 -9.21 -2.58 -12.38
N ASP A 52 -9.22 -3.47 -13.36
CA ASP A 52 -10.41 -4.27 -13.67
C ASP A 52 -10.42 -5.67 -13.00
N LYS A 53 -9.23 -6.23 -12.75
CA LYS A 53 -9.03 -7.63 -12.33
C LYS A 53 -8.19 -7.80 -11.06
N CYS A 54 -7.12 -7.03 -10.88
CA CYS A 54 -6.31 -7.07 -9.65
C CYS A 54 -6.99 -6.22 -8.57
N PRO A 55 -7.16 -6.72 -7.32
CA PRO A 55 -7.81 -5.96 -6.24
C PRO A 55 -6.87 -4.90 -5.65
N CYS A 56 -6.45 -3.93 -6.46
CA CYS A 56 -5.53 -2.86 -6.06
C CYS A 56 -6.08 -1.46 -6.34
N VAL A 57 -5.43 -0.48 -5.73
CA VAL A 57 -5.74 0.96 -5.80
C VAL A 57 -4.43 1.77 -5.70
N LEU A 58 -4.39 2.94 -6.33
CA LEU A 58 -3.25 3.87 -6.23
C LEU A 58 -3.53 4.98 -5.21
N GLY A 59 -2.46 5.62 -4.73
CA GLY A 59 -2.56 6.93 -4.10
C GLY A 59 -2.84 8.03 -5.14
N LYS A 60 -3.47 9.13 -4.72
CA LYS A 60 -3.67 10.34 -5.54
C LYS A 60 -2.38 11.11 -5.74
N GLN A 61 -1.54 11.14 -4.71
CA GLN A 61 -0.25 11.80 -4.71
C GLN A 61 0.73 11.02 -5.60
N SER A 62 1.52 11.75 -6.38
CA SER A 62 2.55 11.19 -7.24
C SER A 62 3.81 12.02 -7.20
N PHE A 63 4.91 11.40 -7.61
CA PHE A 63 6.24 11.98 -7.49
C PHE A 63 7.04 11.72 -8.74
N SER A 64 7.70 12.76 -9.26
CA SER A 64 8.62 12.68 -10.41
C SER A 64 10.03 13.16 -10.07
N SER A 65 10.29 13.45 -8.79
CA SER A 65 11.57 13.90 -8.25
C SER A 65 11.55 13.86 -6.72
N GLY A 66 12.72 13.99 -6.12
CA GLY A 66 12.94 14.10 -4.70
C GLY A 66 12.75 12.81 -3.94
N ARG A 67 12.62 12.98 -2.62
CA ARG A 67 12.46 11.90 -1.66
C ARG A 67 11.07 11.97 -1.04
N PHE A 68 10.40 10.83 -0.91
CA PHE A 68 9.11 10.76 -0.25
C PHE A 68 8.98 9.50 0.60
N TYR A 69 8.13 9.60 1.60
CA TYR A 69 7.86 8.54 2.55
C TYR A 69 6.37 8.44 2.84
N PHE A 70 5.85 7.21 2.98
CA PHE A 70 4.52 6.96 3.50
C PHE A 70 4.48 5.66 4.29
N GLU A 71 3.53 5.55 5.21
CA GLU A 71 3.36 4.37 6.06
C GLU A 71 2.02 3.70 5.77
N VAL A 72 2.00 2.37 5.92
CA VAL A 72 0.82 1.54 5.66
C VAL A 72 0.60 0.58 6.82
N GLN A 73 -0.51 0.75 7.52
CA GLN A 73 -1.00 -0.19 8.52
C GLN A 73 -1.56 -1.45 7.85
N VAL A 74 -0.92 -2.57 8.15
CA VAL A 74 -1.25 -3.92 7.65
C VAL A 74 -1.53 -4.91 8.80
N ARG A 75 -1.55 -4.42 10.04
CA ARG A 75 -1.87 -5.19 11.25
C ARG A 75 -3.08 -6.11 11.06
N GLY A 76 -2.96 -7.35 11.52
CA GLY A 76 -4.02 -8.37 11.46
C GLY A 76 -4.24 -8.99 10.08
N LYS A 77 -3.63 -8.49 9.01
CA LYS A 77 -3.81 -9.07 7.67
C LYS A 77 -2.98 -10.34 7.47
N THR A 78 -3.48 -11.23 6.63
CA THR A 78 -2.86 -12.51 6.24
C THR A 78 -2.27 -12.47 4.83
N ALA A 79 -2.72 -11.50 4.02
CA ALA A 79 -2.21 -11.19 2.70
C ALA A 79 -2.33 -9.70 2.38
N TRP A 80 -1.36 -9.14 1.64
CA TRP A 80 -1.36 -7.77 1.11
C TRP A 80 -0.16 -7.55 0.17
N ASP A 81 -0.25 -6.53 -0.69
CA ASP A 81 0.87 -5.98 -1.47
C ASP A 81 0.98 -4.46 -1.22
N VAL A 82 2.22 -3.97 -1.05
CA VAL A 82 2.52 -2.55 -0.82
C VAL A 82 3.75 -2.16 -1.63
N GLY A 83 3.74 -0.94 -2.19
CA GLY A 83 4.92 -0.37 -2.84
C GLY A 83 4.62 0.84 -3.68
N VAL A 84 5.33 1.00 -4.79
CA VAL A 84 5.12 2.07 -5.76
C VAL A 84 5.05 1.54 -7.18
N VAL A 85 4.39 2.28 -8.05
CA VAL A 85 4.15 1.92 -9.44
C VAL A 85 4.31 3.13 -10.36
N LYS A 86 4.79 2.91 -11.59
CA LYS A 86 4.88 3.97 -12.59
C LYS A 86 3.53 4.35 -13.17
N GLU A 87 3.40 5.58 -13.65
CA GLU A 87 2.17 6.15 -14.22
C GLU A 87 1.56 5.29 -15.34
N SER A 88 2.37 4.85 -16.30
CA SER A 88 1.95 4.08 -17.47
C SER A 88 1.66 2.60 -17.21
N ILE A 89 1.55 2.18 -15.95
CA ILE A 89 1.27 0.77 -15.65
C ILE A 89 0.01 0.28 -16.37
N ASN A 90 0.06 -0.94 -16.89
CA ASN A 90 -1.12 -1.59 -17.42
C ASN A 90 -2.13 -1.85 -16.29
N ARG A 91 -3.34 -1.30 -16.42
CA ARG A 91 -4.40 -1.41 -15.41
C ARG A 91 -5.46 -2.46 -15.76
N LYS A 92 -5.31 -3.15 -16.90
CA LYS A 92 -6.28 -4.10 -17.42
C LYS A 92 -5.76 -5.54 -17.38
N GLY A 93 -6.61 -6.48 -17.02
CA GLY A 93 -6.24 -7.87 -16.87
C GLY A 93 -5.28 -8.14 -15.71
N LYS A 94 -4.57 -9.27 -15.78
CA LYS A 94 -3.64 -9.68 -14.71
C LYS A 94 -2.35 -8.87 -14.82
N ILE A 95 -1.86 -8.40 -13.68
CA ILE A 95 -0.60 -7.65 -13.59
C ILE A 95 0.45 -8.55 -12.95
N THR A 96 1.60 -8.68 -13.60
CA THR A 96 2.78 -9.31 -12.99
C THR A 96 3.59 -8.26 -12.27
N LEU A 97 3.72 -8.41 -10.95
CA LEU A 97 4.43 -7.50 -10.07
C LEU A 97 5.95 -7.71 -10.22
N LYS A 98 6.62 -6.78 -10.92
CA LYS A 98 8.09 -6.74 -11.03
C LYS A 98 8.58 -5.36 -11.53
N PRO A 99 9.83 -4.97 -11.22
CA PRO A 99 10.42 -3.71 -11.67
C PRO A 99 10.37 -3.51 -13.19
N GLN A 100 10.58 -4.56 -13.98
CA GLN A 100 10.56 -4.48 -15.45
C GLN A 100 9.17 -4.12 -16.00
N ASN A 101 8.11 -4.32 -15.21
CA ASN A 101 6.76 -3.91 -15.54
C ASN A 101 6.39 -2.56 -14.90
N GLY A 102 7.32 -1.94 -14.17
CA GLY A 102 7.11 -0.66 -13.49
C GLY A 102 6.53 -0.76 -12.09
N LEU A 103 6.72 -1.87 -11.39
CA LEU A 103 6.27 -2.05 -10.00
C LEU A 103 7.43 -2.42 -9.08
N TRP A 104 7.53 -1.73 -7.94
CA TRP A 104 8.49 -2.02 -6.88
C TRP A 104 7.69 -2.28 -5.61
N THR A 105 7.49 -3.56 -5.30
CA THR A 105 6.52 -3.99 -4.29
C THR A 105 7.05 -5.13 -3.44
N VAL A 106 6.60 -5.15 -2.18
CA VAL A 106 6.72 -6.28 -1.27
C VAL A 106 5.33 -6.79 -0.94
N TRP A 107 5.23 -8.08 -0.65
CA TRP A 107 3.97 -8.73 -0.34
C TRP A 107 4.08 -9.68 0.84
N LEU A 108 2.95 -9.89 1.51
CA LEU A 108 2.70 -10.97 2.45
C LEU A 108 1.68 -11.93 1.84
N ARG A 109 1.90 -13.24 1.98
CA ARG A 109 0.88 -14.28 1.75
C ARG A 109 0.93 -15.34 2.83
N ASN A 110 -0.14 -16.10 2.98
CA ASN A 110 -0.23 -17.23 3.92
C ASN A 110 0.25 -16.85 5.33
N GLU A 111 -0.06 -15.61 5.76
CA GLU A 111 0.23 -15.03 7.08
C GLU A 111 1.69 -14.75 7.43
N ASN A 112 2.64 -15.49 6.86
CA ASN A 112 4.06 -15.44 7.23
C ASN A 112 5.03 -15.46 6.04
N GLN A 113 4.54 -15.56 4.79
CA GLN A 113 5.40 -15.60 3.61
C GLN A 113 5.58 -14.21 3.03
N TYR A 114 6.75 -13.61 3.31
CA TYR A 114 7.12 -12.31 2.77
C TYR A 114 8.02 -12.48 1.55
N LYS A 115 7.80 -11.69 0.49
CA LYS A 115 8.77 -11.57 -0.62
C LYS A 115 8.90 -10.14 -1.12
N ALA A 116 10.05 -9.83 -1.69
CA ALA A 116 10.22 -8.71 -2.62
C ALA A 116 10.05 -9.20 -4.05
N LEU A 117 9.28 -8.48 -4.86
CA LEU A 117 8.89 -8.91 -6.20
C LEU A 117 9.86 -8.36 -7.24
N ALA A 118 11.12 -8.81 -7.21
CA ALA A 118 12.25 -8.23 -7.96
C ALA A 118 12.48 -8.79 -9.39
N GLY A 119 11.48 -9.47 -9.98
CA GLY A 119 11.64 -10.26 -11.19
C GLY A 119 11.55 -11.74 -10.82
N PRO A 120 12.67 -12.46 -10.60
CA PRO A 120 12.65 -13.55 -9.64
C PRO A 120 12.30 -12.98 -8.25
N SER A 121 11.24 -13.50 -7.62
CA SER A 121 10.86 -13.03 -6.29
C SER A 121 11.92 -13.43 -5.26
N VAL A 122 12.27 -12.53 -4.35
CA VAL A 122 13.23 -12.77 -3.27
C VAL A 122 12.47 -13.05 -1.97
N PRO A 123 12.55 -14.25 -1.38
CA PRO A 123 11.99 -14.53 -0.06
C PRO A 123 12.63 -13.65 1.02
N LEU A 124 11.81 -13.10 1.92
CA LEU A 124 12.26 -12.24 3.00
C LEU A 124 12.08 -12.96 4.34
N THR A 125 13.13 -12.97 5.16
CA THR A 125 13.08 -13.53 6.51
C THR A 125 12.96 -12.38 7.51
N LEU A 126 11.78 -12.24 8.10
CA LEU A 126 11.47 -11.21 9.09
C LEU A 126 11.34 -11.85 10.46
N ARG A 127 11.82 -11.14 11.51
CA ARG A 127 11.82 -11.67 12.88
C ARG A 127 10.40 -11.72 13.48
N GLU A 128 9.59 -10.74 13.12
CA GLU A 128 8.24 -10.55 13.64
C GLU A 128 7.28 -10.23 12.49
N LYS A 129 5.98 -10.37 12.76
CA LYS A 129 4.94 -10.04 11.80
C LYS A 129 4.85 -8.52 11.65
N VAL A 130 4.98 -8.02 10.43
CA VAL A 130 4.95 -6.57 10.17
C VAL A 130 3.54 -6.04 10.40
N GLU A 131 3.41 -5.04 11.26
CA GLU A 131 2.14 -4.33 11.50
C GLU A 131 2.01 -3.04 10.70
N VAL A 132 3.14 -2.35 10.47
CA VAL A 132 3.22 -1.09 9.72
C VAL A 132 4.43 -1.14 8.80
N VAL A 133 4.18 -0.99 7.50
CA VAL A 133 5.22 -0.92 6.46
C VAL A 133 5.50 0.53 6.15
N GLY A 134 6.76 0.95 6.30
CA GLY A 134 7.24 2.23 5.80
C GLY A 134 7.79 2.06 4.39
N VAL A 135 7.37 2.90 3.45
CA VAL A 135 7.86 2.93 2.07
C VAL A 135 8.58 4.24 1.85
N PHE A 136 9.87 4.16 1.54
CA PHE A 136 10.72 5.29 1.24
C PHE A 136 11.17 5.22 -0.22
N VAL A 137 11.13 6.35 -0.91
CA VAL A 137 11.63 6.47 -2.27
C VAL A 137 12.61 7.63 -2.34
N ASP A 138 13.73 7.39 -3.00
CA ASP A 138 14.67 8.41 -3.46
C ASP A 138 14.68 8.34 -4.99
N TYR A 139 14.04 9.34 -5.63
CA TYR A 139 13.79 9.31 -7.06
C TYR A 139 15.11 9.45 -7.84
N GLU A 140 15.96 10.39 -7.44
CA GLU A 140 17.24 10.66 -8.09
C GLU A 140 18.24 9.52 -7.91
N GLU A 141 18.29 8.88 -6.73
CA GLU A 141 19.16 7.72 -6.48
C GLU A 141 18.58 6.39 -6.99
N GLY A 142 17.38 6.41 -7.57
CA GLY A 142 16.78 5.19 -8.11
C GLY A 142 16.48 4.14 -7.04
N LEU A 143 16.00 4.58 -5.87
CA LEU A 143 15.85 3.74 -4.68
C LEU A 143 14.39 3.64 -4.25
N VAL A 144 13.92 2.42 -4.01
CA VAL A 144 12.68 2.15 -3.26
C VAL A 144 13.01 1.23 -2.10
N SER A 145 12.80 1.67 -0.87
CA SER A 145 13.13 0.93 0.35
C SER A 145 11.90 0.70 1.22
N PHE A 146 11.87 -0.46 1.86
CA PHE A 146 10.79 -0.92 2.73
C PHE A 146 11.34 -1.14 4.14
N TYR A 147 10.57 -0.74 5.13
CA TYR A 147 10.93 -0.82 6.54
C TYR A 147 9.76 -1.37 7.36
N ASP A 148 10.08 -2.14 8.39
CA ASP A 148 9.15 -2.38 9.48
C ASP A 148 9.28 -1.22 10.45
N VAL A 149 8.23 -0.40 10.51
CA VAL A 149 8.23 0.84 11.31
C VAL A 149 8.29 0.54 12.80
N LYS A 150 7.66 -0.56 13.24
CA LYS A 150 7.60 -0.91 14.67
C LYS A 150 8.97 -1.35 15.19
N SER A 151 9.62 -2.26 14.48
CA SER A 151 10.96 -2.73 14.85
C SER A 151 12.08 -1.80 14.38
N ARG A 152 11.76 -0.75 13.60
CA ARG A 152 12.70 0.18 12.96
C ARG A 152 13.76 -0.56 12.14
N SER A 153 13.36 -1.65 11.49
CA SER A 153 14.27 -2.52 10.75
C SER A 153 14.04 -2.41 9.24
N HIS A 154 15.10 -2.60 8.49
CA HIS A 154 15.05 -2.66 7.03
C HIS A 154 14.44 -4.00 6.59
N ILE A 155 13.54 -3.95 5.60
CA ILE A 155 12.92 -5.13 5.00
C ILE A 155 13.62 -5.45 3.67
N TYR A 156 13.65 -4.50 2.74
CA TYR A 156 14.20 -4.70 1.40
C TYR A 156 14.42 -3.35 0.68
N SER A 157 15.36 -3.31 -0.27
CA SER A 157 15.56 -2.17 -1.16
C SER A 157 15.70 -2.60 -2.61
N PHE A 158 14.97 -1.94 -3.50
CA PHE A 158 15.22 -1.93 -4.93
C PHE A 158 16.17 -0.78 -5.23
N THR A 159 17.35 -1.07 -5.78
CA THR A 159 18.42 -0.09 -6.03
C THR A 159 18.74 0.01 -7.52
N GLY A 160 19.39 1.10 -7.95
CA GLY A 160 19.84 1.24 -9.33
C GLY A 160 18.70 1.34 -10.34
N GLN A 161 17.56 1.87 -9.91
CA GLN A 161 16.43 2.11 -10.79
C GLN A 161 16.63 3.41 -11.57
N SER A 162 16.12 3.48 -12.80
CA SER A 162 16.11 4.72 -13.58
C SER A 162 14.66 5.11 -13.83
N PHE A 163 14.11 5.93 -12.94
CA PHE A 163 12.72 6.37 -13.06
C PHE A 163 12.60 7.46 -14.12
N THR A 164 11.68 7.28 -15.06
CA THR A 164 11.42 8.23 -16.17
C THR A 164 9.99 8.76 -16.16
N GLU A 165 9.18 8.35 -15.19
CA GLU A 165 7.75 8.61 -15.11
C GLU A 165 7.38 8.91 -13.66
N LYS A 166 6.22 9.54 -13.45
CA LYS A 166 5.66 9.69 -12.12
C LYS A 166 5.47 8.33 -11.45
N LEU A 167 5.82 8.27 -10.18
CA LEU A 167 5.55 7.14 -9.29
C LEU A 167 4.34 7.44 -8.42
N TYR A 168 3.46 6.45 -8.29
CA TYR A 168 2.28 6.48 -7.44
C TYR A 168 2.42 5.42 -6.34
N PRO A 169 2.02 5.71 -5.09
CA PRO A 169 1.83 4.69 -4.07
C PRO A 169 0.86 3.60 -4.54
N TYR A 170 1.19 2.34 -4.27
CA TYR A 170 0.45 1.16 -4.70
C TYR A 170 0.01 0.33 -3.48
N PHE A 171 -1.28 -0.05 -3.48
CA PHE A 171 -1.87 -0.80 -2.39
C PHE A 171 -2.78 -1.92 -2.91
N SER A 172 -2.66 -3.10 -2.31
CA SER A 172 -3.55 -4.24 -2.54
C SER A 172 -3.84 -4.90 -1.18
N PRO A 173 -5.09 -4.86 -0.67
CA PRO A 173 -5.44 -5.56 0.56
C PRO A 173 -5.52 -7.09 0.39
N ASP A 174 -5.33 -7.61 -0.83
CA ASP A 174 -5.69 -8.96 -1.24
C ASP A 174 -7.18 -9.29 -0.93
N LEU A 175 -7.59 -10.53 -1.18
CA LEU A 175 -8.91 -11.05 -0.86
C LEU A 175 -9.08 -11.11 0.66
N ASN A 176 -10.26 -10.75 1.15
CA ASN A 176 -10.65 -11.11 2.51
C ASN A 176 -10.80 -12.65 2.55
N ASN A 177 -10.09 -13.31 3.45
CA ASN A 177 -10.21 -14.74 3.73
C ASN A 177 -11.46 -15.10 4.55
N GLY A 178 -12.53 -14.30 4.46
CA GLY A 178 -13.81 -14.58 5.13
C GLY A 178 -13.81 -14.42 6.65
N GLU A 179 -12.75 -13.89 7.27
CA GLU A 179 -12.78 -13.53 8.68
C GLU A 179 -13.55 -12.21 8.85
N VAL A 180 -14.85 -12.36 9.10
CA VAL A 180 -15.69 -11.34 9.69
C VAL A 180 -15.06 -10.99 11.04
N TRP A 181 -14.46 -9.81 11.15
CA TRP A 181 -14.29 -9.20 12.46
C TRP A 181 -15.70 -8.99 13.01
N GLY A 182 -16.06 -9.74 14.03
CA GLY A 182 -17.34 -9.63 14.70
C GLY A 182 -17.60 -8.16 15.03
N LEU A 183 -18.58 -7.57 14.34
CA LEU A 183 -19.33 -6.44 14.85
C LEU A 183 -20.28 -6.97 15.92
N ASP A 184 -19.72 -7.49 17.00
CA ASP A 184 -20.46 -7.68 18.24
C ASP A 184 -20.09 -6.52 19.16
N GLY A 185 -20.96 -5.51 19.13
CA GLY A 185 -21.24 -4.59 20.23
C GLY A 185 -20.07 -3.99 21.00
N ALA A 186 -19.59 -2.82 20.56
CA ALA A 186 -19.19 -1.76 21.48
C ALA A 186 -19.70 -0.42 20.94
N SER A 187 -20.84 -0.01 21.46
CA SER A 187 -21.34 1.36 21.42
C SER A 187 -20.33 2.31 22.06
N SER A 188 -20.09 3.43 21.38
CA SER A 188 -19.58 4.71 21.89
C SER A 188 -18.34 4.67 22.79
N GLU A 189 -17.15 4.85 22.20
CA GLU A 189 -16.04 5.57 22.86
C GLU A 189 -15.00 6.00 21.83
N THR A 190 -15.33 7.04 21.04
CA THR A 190 -14.33 7.87 20.35
C THR A 190 -14.69 9.34 20.56
N LEU A 191 -14.62 9.77 21.82
CA LEU A 191 -14.26 11.13 22.17
C LEU A 191 -13.11 11.00 23.17
N LEU A 192 -12.12 11.90 23.05
CA LEU A 192 -10.90 12.05 23.84
C LEU A 192 -9.61 11.56 23.16
N TYR A 193 -9.23 12.25 22.09
CA TYR A 193 -7.83 12.65 21.92
C TYR A 193 -7.80 14.16 21.61
N SER A 194 -8.12 14.96 22.62
CA SER A 194 -7.74 16.37 22.67
C SER A 194 -7.60 16.81 24.13
N SER A 195 -6.45 16.54 24.74
CA SER A 195 -5.86 17.38 25.79
C SER A 195 -4.66 16.67 26.38
N LEU A 196 -3.47 17.04 25.89
CA LEU A 196 -2.25 17.07 26.69
C LEU A 196 -1.37 18.15 26.08
N LEU A 197 -1.76 19.39 26.35
CA LEU A 197 -0.97 20.61 26.30
C LEU A 197 -1.62 21.62 27.26
N CYS A 198 -1.37 21.40 28.56
CA CYS A 198 -1.15 22.38 29.63
C CYS A 198 -0.69 21.58 30.86
#